data_AF-A0A519RZC7-F1
#
_entry.id   AF-A0A519RZC7-F1
#
_cell.length_a   1.000
_cell.length_b   1.000
_cell.length_c   1.000
_cell.angle_alpha   90.00
_cell.angle_beta   90.00
_cell.angle_gamma   90.00
#
_symmetry.space_group_name_H-M   'P 1'
#
loop_
_entity.id
_entity.type
_entity.pdbx_description
1 polymer ?
#
loop_
_entity_poly.entity_id
_entity_poly.type
_entity_poly.pdbx_seq_one_letter_code
_entity_poly.pdbx_strand_id
1 'polypeptide(L)'
;MEIAIKPILWTYREILETEKNYVIGEHEVRIRLSQNRDSKYLSTGYSSSVDNWDAAQGLPKMSHPHYVALITRIKKFLDDINYEIKSAEKAGRLITHVEIKARLNNQLKQSVVVGKPSKILAYIKYLIDYYDSVDNPGYANVFYNNRLTVKKLLKDKDKMFVAFTKADHEAYAKQIAGTSESTQSHYLRTYYRIWNLAIKDGLAMQDHHPKNVINFKAYKRIRTKKRSIKSDFWERIMKLRLAKGTRMYRSHLLMHSCTIREV
;
A
#
# COMPACT_ATOMS: atom_id res chain seq x y z
N MET A 1 -8.70 -21.62 26.50
CA MET A 1 -7.56 -22.00 25.64
C MET A 1 -6.48 -20.96 25.81
N GLU A 2 -5.52 -21.20 26.69
CA GLU A 2 -4.46 -20.24 26.97
C GLU A 2 -3.30 -20.38 25.98
N ILE A 3 -2.68 -19.26 25.60
CA ILE A 3 -1.50 -19.23 24.76
C ILE A 3 -0.29 -19.17 25.69
N ALA A 4 0.52 -20.23 25.70
CA ALA A 4 1.75 -20.23 26.48
C ALA A 4 2.85 -19.47 25.73
N ILE A 5 3.42 -18.45 26.38
CA ILE A 5 4.46 -17.57 25.83
C ILE A 5 5.76 -17.82 26.58
N LYS A 6 6.83 -18.19 25.87
CA LYS A 6 8.15 -18.40 26.49
C LYS A 6 9.28 -17.90 25.58
N PRO A 7 10.16 -16.99 26.05
CA PRO A 7 11.41 -16.71 25.35
C PRO A 7 12.36 -17.91 25.47
N ILE A 8 13.00 -18.28 24.36
CA ILE A 8 13.89 -19.44 24.27
C ILE A 8 15.12 -19.11 23.44
N LEU A 9 16.21 -19.81 23.73
CA LEU A 9 17.37 -19.88 22.86
C LEU A 9 17.15 -20.99 21.82
N TRP A 10 17.25 -20.67 20.54
CA TRP A 10 17.03 -21.61 19.45
C TRP A 10 18.31 -22.40 19.13
N THR A 11 18.58 -23.45 19.92
CA THR A 11 19.82 -24.24 19.86
C THR A 11 19.92 -25.19 18.66
N TYR A 12 18.87 -25.32 17.85
CA TYR A 12 18.86 -26.23 16.69
C TYR A 12 19.75 -25.78 15.52
N ARG A 13 20.15 -24.50 15.49
CA ARG A 13 20.99 -23.95 14.43
C ARG A 13 21.89 -22.86 14.98
N GLU A 14 23.16 -22.90 14.60
CA GLU A 14 24.13 -21.83 14.82
C GLU A 14 24.06 -20.81 13.68
N ILE A 15 24.39 -19.58 14.02
CA ILE A 15 24.42 -18.47 13.06
C ILE A 15 25.73 -18.54 12.29
N LEU A 16 25.62 -18.72 10.97
CA LEU A 16 26.77 -18.85 10.06
C LEU A 16 27.14 -17.54 9.36
N GLU A 17 26.21 -16.59 9.29
CA GLU A 17 26.39 -15.29 8.61
C GLU A 17 25.84 -14.15 9.47
N THR A 18 26.60 -13.07 9.56
CA THR A 18 26.29 -11.86 10.35
C THR A 18 25.42 -10.89 9.56
N GLU A 19 24.12 -11.14 9.52
CA GLU A 19 23.17 -10.06 9.23
C GLU A 19 22.67 -9.45 10.55
N LYS A 20 22.89 -8.15 10.79
CA LYS A 20 22.39 -7.36 11.95
C LYS A 20 23.18 -7.60 13.26
N ASN A 21 22.47 -7.76 14.39
CA ASN A 21 23.00 -7.90 15.75
C ASN A 21 23.26 -9.38 16.12
N TYR A 22 23.55 -10.21 15.12
CA TYR A 22 23.86 -11.62 15.31
C TYR A 22 25.37 -11.82 15.38
N VAL A 23 25.81 -12.70 16.28
CA VAL A 23 27.20 -13.11 16.42
C VAL A 23 27.38 -14.51 15.81
N ILE A 24 28.45 -14.70 15.04
CA ILE A 24 28.77 -16.00 14.41
C ILE A 24 29.02 -17.04 15.50
N GLY A 25 28.44 -18.23 15.36
CA GLY A 25 28.57 -19.33 16.32
C GLY A 25 27.62 -19.23 17.52
N GLU A 26 26.84 -18.15 17.64
CA GLU A 26 25.77 -18.07 18.65
C GLU A 26 24.43 -18.63 18.12
N HIS A 27 23.46 -18.71 19.03
CA HIS A 27 22.10 -19.16 18.73
C HIS A 27 21.12 -17.99 18.74
N GLU A 28 20.08 -18.07 17.91
CA GLU A 28 19.06 -17.03 17.82
C GLU A 28 18.13 -17.05 19.05
N VAL A 29 17.85 -15.87 19.61
CA VAL A 29 16.84 -15.73 20.66
C VAL A 29 15.47 -15.54 20.03
N ARG A 30 14.51 -16.40 20.39
CA ARG A 30 13.15 -16.42 19.83
C ARG A 30 12.10 -16.44 20.93
N ILE A 31 10.91 -15.93 20.63
CA ILE A 31 9.73 -16.05 21.50
C ILE A 31 8.83 -17.14 20.94
N ARG A 32 8.62 -18.20 21.72
CA ARG A 32 7.74 -19.32 21.40
C ARG A 32 6.33 -19.00 21.88
N LEU A 33 5.39 -19.10 20.96
CA LEU A 33 3.94 -19.06 21.19
C LEU A 33 3.40 -20.47 21.00
N SER A 34 2.84 -21.08 22.04
CA SER A 34 2.29 -22.44 21.99
C SER A 34 0.78 -22.44 22.27
N GLN A 35 0.00 -23.09 21.41
CA GLN A 35 -1.45 -23.25 21.56
C GLN A 35 -1.87 -24.57 20.89
N ASN A 36 -2.70 -25.37 21.55
CA ASN A 36 -3.24 -26.64 21.00
C ASN A 36 -2.17 -27.58 20.42
N ARG A 37 -1.05 -27.77 21.14
CA ARG A 37 0.13 -28.57 20.73
C ARG A 37 0.91 -28.04 19.52
N ASP A 38 0.47 -26.95 18.91
CA ASP A 38 1.23 -26.24 17.89
C ASP A 38 2.08 -25.13 18.49
N SER A 39 3.26 -24.90 17.89
CA SER A 39 4.19 -23.85 18.32
C SER A 39 4.62 -22.98 17.14
N LYS A 40 4.59 -21.66 17.34
CA LYS A 40 5.13 -20.68 16.39
C LYS A 40 6.18 -19.82 17.08
N TYR A 41 7.16 -19.37 16.30
CA TYR A 41 8.30 -18.61 16.79
C TYR A 41 8.33 -17.21 16.19
N LEU A 42 8.65 -16.24 17.04
CA LEU A 42 8.95 -14.85 16.68
C LEU A 42 10.45 -14.61 16.88
N SER A 43 11.13 -14.11 15.85
CA SER A 43 12.55 -13.75 15.93
C SER A 43 12.70 -12.42 16.67
N THR A 44 13.60 -12.37 17.65
CA THR A 44 13.88 -11.10 18.36
C THR A 44 14.88 -10.21 17.61
N GLY A 45 15.66 -10.80 16.68
CA GLY A 45 16.73 -10.12 15.94
C GLY A 45 18.08 -10.07 16.67
N TYR A 46 18.24 -10.83 17.74
CA TYR A 46 19.46 -10.92 18.55
C TYR A 46 19.86 -12.38 18.75
N SER A 47 21.16 -12.60 18.92
CA SER A 47 21.72 -13.90 19.33
C SER A 47 22.15 -13.89 20.78
N SER A 48 22.41 -15.08 21.31
CA SER A 48 23.09 -15.31 22.58
C SER A 48 23.83 -16.65 22.51
N SER A 49 24.96 -16.74 23.20
CA SER A 49 25.58 -18.03 23.52
C SER A 49 24.77 -18.80 24.57
N VAL A 50 25.02 -20.10 24.68
CA VAL A 50 24.42 -20.96 25.72
C VAL A 50 24.86 -20.50 27.12
N ASP A 51 26.12 -20.08 27.27
CA ASP A 51 26.67 -19.64 28.55
C ASP A 51 26.03 -18.36 29.06
N ASN A 52 25.66 -17.46 28.16
CA ASN A 52 25.04 -16.18 28.48
C ASN A 52 23.50 -16.22 28.52
N TRP A 53 22.89 -17.41 28.46
CA TRP A 53 21.45 -17.59 28.52
C TRP A 53 21.02 -18.33 29.80
N ASP A 54 19.98 -17.83 30.45
CA ASP A 54 19.31 -18.54 31.54
C ASP A 54 18.09 -19.29 30.96
N ALA A 55 18.22 -20.61 30.78
CA ALA A 55 17.16 -21.46 30.25
C ALA A 55 15.98 -21.65 31.21
N ALA A 56 16.21 -21.52 32.52
CA ALA A 56 15.17 -21.66 33.53
C ALA A 56 14.26 -20.43 33.51
N GLN A 57 14.86 -19.23 33.52
CA GLN A 57 14.13 -17.96 33.51
C GLN A 57 13.71 -17.52 32.10
N GLY A 58 14.34 -18.04 31.05
CA GLY A 58 14.11 -17.60 29.67
C GLY A 58 14.59 -16.17 29.42
N LEU A 59 15.71 -15.79 30.05
CA LEU A 59 16.27 -14.45 29.99
C LEU A 59 17.78 -14.52 29.70
N PRO A 60 18.37 -13.49 29.06
CA PRO A 60 19.83 -13.39 28.99
C PRO A 60 20.41 -13.16 30.39
N LYS A 61 21.61 -13.67 30.64
CA LYS A 61 22.39 -13.35 31.84
C LYS A 61 22.98 -11.94 31.73
N MET A 62 23.28 -11.31 32.87
CA MET A 62 23.88 -9.98 32.91
C MET A 62 25.26 -9.90 32.22
N SER A 63 25.94 -11.03 32.05
CA SER A 63 27.20 -11.16 31.31
C SER A 63 27.07 -10.98 29.80
N HIS A 64 25.86 -10.95 29.25
CA HIS A 64 25.63 -10.86 27.82
C HIS A 64 26.04 -9.47 27.26
N PRO A 65 26.82 -9.37 26.17
CA PRO A 65 27.29 -8.10 25.61
C PRO A 65 26.17 -7.09 25.28
N HIS A 66 25.03 -7.61 24.85
CA HIS A 66 23.83 -6.82 24.54
C HIS A 66 22.69 -7.02 25.55
N TYR A 67 22.99 -7.33 26.82
CA TYR A 67 21.99 -7.64 27.85
C TYR A 67 20.82 -6.64 27.89
N VAL A 68 21.13 -5.34 28.00
CA VAL A 68 20.13 -4.25 28.11
C VAL A 68 19.26 -4.16 26.86
N ALA A 69 19.85 -4.24 25.67
CA ALA A 69 19.10 -4.17 24.42
C ALA A 69 18.21 -5.39 24.22
N LEU A 70 18.73 -6.60 24.50
CA LEU A 70 18.03 -7.86 24.36
C LEU A 70 16.87 -7.98 25.36
N ILE A 71 17.09 -7.67 26.64
CA ILE A 71 16.02 -7.74 27.65
C ILE A 71 14.91 -6.74 27.35
N THR A 72 15.25 -5.53 26.89
CA THR A 72 14.28 -4.51 26.50
C THR A 72 13.47 -4.97 25.30
N ARG A 73 14.13 -5.62 24.33
CA ARG A 73 13.48 -6.19 23.15
C ARG A 73 12.52 -7.32 23.51
N ILE A 74 12.94 -8.24 24.38
CA ILE A 74 12.09 -9.34 24.88
C ILE A 74 10.87 -8.77 25.59
N LYS A 75 11.04 -7.83 26.53
CA LYS A 75 9.94 -7.17 27.24
C LYS A 75 8.95 -6.52 26.28
N LYS A 76 9.44 -5.74 25.30
CA LYS A 76 8.59 -5.11 24.29
C LYS A 76 7.73 -6.13 23.53
N PHE A 77 8.33 -7.22 23.05
CA PHE A 77 7.56 -8.27 22.37
C PHE A 77 6.51 -8.92 23.30
N LEU A 78 6.85 -9.17 24.57
CA LEU A 78 5.89 -9.70 25.54
C LEU A 78 4.72 -8.73 25.75
N ASP A 79 5.00 -7.43 25.87
CA ASP A 79 3.98 -6.39 26.01
C ASP A 79 3.08 -6.30 24.77
N ASP A 80 3.67 -6.32 23.56
CA ASP A 80 2.92 -6.30 22.30
C ASP A 80 2.02 -7.54 22.14
N ILE A 81 2.51 -8.72 22.52
CA ILE A 81 1.71 -9.97 22.53
C ILE A 81 0.56 -9.87 23.54
N ASN A 82 0.85 -9.41 24.75
CA ASN A 82 -0.15 -9.24 25.81
C ASN A 82 -1.22 -8.22 25.43
N TYR A 83 -0.83 -7.16 24.72
CA TYR A 83 -1.76 -6.16 24.19
C TYR A 83 -2.73 -6.77 23.18
N GLU A 84 -2.25 -7.58 22.23
CA GLU A 84 -3.10 -8.25 21.25
C GLU A 84 -4.08 -9.25 21.90
N ILE A 85 -3.64 -9.97 22.93
CA ILE A 85 -4.51 -10.88 23.71
C ILE A 85 -5.61 -10.08 24.41
N LYS A 86 -5.24 -9.05 25.18
CA LYS A 86 -6.21 -8.18 25.89
C LYS A 86 -7.17 -7.47 24.92
N SER A 87 -6.69 -7.06 23.76
CA SER A 87 -7.53 -6.42 22.74
C SER A 87 -8.54 -7.40 22.14
N ALA A 88 -8.19 -8.68 22.01
CA ALA A 88 -9.12 -9.72 21.56
C ALA A 88 -10.16 -10.07 22.62
N GLU A 89 -9.73 -10.18 23.89
CA GLU A 89 -10.62 -10.40 25.03
C GLU A 89 -11.67 -9.30 25.17
N LYS A 90 -11.25 -8.03 25.07
CA LYS A 90 -12.17 -6.87 25.07
C LYS A 90 -13.18 -6.91 23.92
N ALA A 91 -12.82 -7.50 22.78
CA ALA A 91 -13.69 -7.67 21.64
C ALA A 91 -14.55 -8.95 21.71
N GLY A 92 -14.45 -9.73 22.80
CA GLY A 92 -15.19 -10.98 22.97
C GLY A 92 -14.80 -12.09 21.99
N ARG A 93 -13.61 -12.01 21.38
CA ARG A 93 -13.14 -12.98 20.37
C ARG A 93 -11.95 -13.77 20.87
N LEU A 94 -11.87 -15.04 20.49
CA LEU A 94 -10.68 -15.86 20.69
C LEU A 94 -9.63 -15.47 19.64
N ILE A 95 -8.39 -15.26 20.09
CA ILE A 95 -7.25 -15.01 19.21
C ILE A 95 -6.36 -16.26 19.14
N THR A 96 -5.81 -16.53 17.96
CA THR A 96 -4.88 -17.64 17.77
C THR A 96 -3.43 -17.15 17.77
N HIS A 97 -2.50 -18.00 18.19
CA HIS A 97 -1.06 -17.72 18.14
C HIS A 97 -0.55 -17.41 16.71
N VAL A 98 -1.22 -17.94 15.67
CA VAL A 98 -0.96 -17.63 14.26
C VAL A 98 -1.36 -16.19 13.92
N GLU A 99 -2.54 -15.75 14.36
CA GLU A 99 -3.01 -14.37 14.18
C GLU A 99 -2.09 -13.36 14.88
N ILE A 100 -1.67 -13.65 16.11
CA ILE A 100 -0.74 -12.78 16.87
C ILE A 100 0.55 -12.58 16.08
N LYS A 101 1.16 -13.69 15.61
CA LYS A 101 2.38 -13.61 14.80
C LYS A 101 2.17 -12.81 13.51
N ALA A 102 1.05 -12.99 12.83
CA ALA A 102 0.74 -12.25 11.61
C ALA A 102 0.59 -10.74 11.87
N ARG A 103 -0.09 -10.35 12.95
CA ARG A 103 -0.29 -8.95 13.33
C ARG A 103 1.00 -8.26 13.71
N LEU A 104 1.82 -8.87 14.56
CA LEU A 104 3.11 -8.32 14.97
C LEU A 104 4.05 -8.15 13.77
N ASN A 105 4.11 -9.14 12.87
CA ASN A 105 4.88 -9.02 11.64
C ASN A 105 4.35 -7.93 10.70
N ASN A 106 3.03 -7.72 10.65
CA ASN A 106 2.44 -6.65 9.85
C ASN A 106 2.68 -5.27 10.46
N GLN A 107 2.65 -5.13 11.78
CA GLN A 107 3.03 -3.89 12.48
C GLN A 107 4.49 -3.53 12.21
N LEU A 108 5.40 -4.49 12.23
CA LEU A 108 6.81 -4.28 11.86
C LEU A 108 6.97 -3.86 10.38
N LYS A 109 6.11 -4.33 9.47
CA LYS A 109 6.08 -3.89 8.07
C LYS A 109 5.40 -2.53 7.85
N GLN A 110 4.52 -2.13 8.77
CA GLN A 110 3.79 -0.86 8.73
C GLN A 110 4.55 0.29 9.40
N SER A 111 5.79 0.09 9.86
CA SER A 111 6.63 1.22 10.26
C SER A 111 6.73 2.19 9.08
N VAL A 112 6.19 3.39 9.26
CA VAL A 112 6.14 4.45 8.25
C VAL A 112 7.51 4.55 7.58
N VAL A 113 7.55 4.42 6.26
CA VAL A 113 8.79 4.64 5.50
C VAL A 113 9.23 6.08 5.75
N VAL A 114 10.34 6.24 6.48
CA VAL A 114 10.91 7.54 6.86
C VAL A 114 11.14 8.36 5.59
N GLY A 115 10.61 9.58 5.54
CA GLY A 115 10.78 10.52 4.42
C GLY A 115 9.57 10.69 3.50
N LYS A 116 8.47 9.92 3.67
CA LYS A 116 7.24 10.10 2.87
C LYS A 116 6.20 10.96 3.61
N PRO A 117 5.54 11.90 2.92
CA PRO A 117 4.56 12.78 3.56
C PRO A 117 3.28 12.02 3.95
N SER A 118 2.77 12.27 5.16
CA SER A 118 1.58 11.59 5.69
C SER A 118 0.24 12.21 5.24
N LYS A 119 0.29 13.43 4.68
CA LYS A 119 -0.89 14.13 4.15
C LYS A 119 -1.16 13.72 2.70
N ILE A 120 -2.43 13.59 2.33
CA ILE A 120 -2.86 13.00 1.07
C ILE A 120 -2.40 13.84 -0.13
N LEU A 121 -2.65 15.15 -0.13
CA LEU A 121 -2.29 15.99 -1.28
C LEU A 121 -0.77 16.13 -1.42
N ALA A 122 -0.05 16.17 -0.30
CA ALA A 122 1.40 16.15 -0.27
C ALA A 122 1.97 14.80 -0.79
N TYR A 123 1.36 13.68 -0.43
CA TYR A 123 1.75 12.36 -0.92
C TYR A 123 1.52 12.18 -2.41
N ILE A 124 0.38 12.65 -2.92
CA ILE A 124 0.14 12.62 -4.37
C ILE A 124 1.15 13.52 -5.09
N LYS A 125 1.50 14.68 -4.52
CA LYS A 125 2.56 15.54 -5.07
C LYS A 125 3.91 14.83 -5.10
N TYR A 126 4.29 14.17 -4.02
CA TYR A 126 5.51 13.36 -3.97
C TYR A 126 5.54 12.29 -5.08
N LEU A 127 4.40 11.63 -5.36
CA LEU A 127 4.32 10.67 -6.47
C LEU A 127 4.50 11.33 -7.84
N ILE A 128 3.93 12.51 -8.05
CA ILE A 128 4.11 13.28 -9.30
C ILE A 128 5.59 13.63 -9.47
N ASP A 129 6.19 14.27 -8.47
CA ASP A 129 7.59 14.70 -8.50
C ASP A 129 8.54 13.50 -8.72
N TYR A 130 8.21 12.32 -8.14
CA TYR A 130 8.94 11.07 -8.40
C TYR A 130 8.83 10.61 -9.86
N TYR A 131 7.62 10.52 -10.42
CA TYR A 131 7.46 10.03 -11.79
C TYR A 131 8.00 11.01 -12.84
N ASP A 132 8.01 12.31 -12.54
CA ASP A 132 8.70 13.31 -13.35
C ASP A 132 10.23 13.11 -13.29
N SER A 133 10.80 12.79 -12.13
CA SER A 133 12.25 12.52 -11.99
C SER A 133 12.73 11.26 -12.73
N VAL A 134 11.83 10.31 -12.96
CA VAL A 134 12.10 9.05 -13.69
C VAL A 134 11.72 9.19 -15.18
N ASP A 135 11.50 10.43 -15.65
CA ASP A 135 11.11 10.75 -17.03
C ASP A 135 9.88 9.97 -17.53
N ASN A 136 8.87 9.84 -16.66
CA ASN A 136 7.59 9.22 -16.99
C ASN A 136 6.43 10.23 -16.82
N PRO A 137 6.37 11.27 -17.68
CA PRO A 137 5.40 12.36 -17.56
C PRO A 137 3.96 11.89 -17.76
N GLY A 138 3.76 10.82 -18.54
CA GLY A 138 2.44 10.23 -18.74
C GLY A 138 1.83 9.74 -17.43
N TYR A 139 2.62 9.03 -16.62
CA TYR A 139 2.16 8.51 -15.33
C TYR A 139 2.06 9.60 -14.26
N ALA A 140 2.99 10.57 -14.26
CA ALA A 140 2.92 11.76 -13.42
C ALA A 140 1.61 12.55 -13.66
N ASN A 141 1.22 12.75 -14.93
CA ASN A 141 -0.02 13.44 -15.28
C ASN A 141 -1.27 12.71 -14.77
N VAL A 142 -1.28 11.38 -14.72
CA VAL A 142 -2.39 10.60 -14.17
C VAL A 142 -2.57 10.90 -12.67
N PHE A 143 -1.48 10.99 -11.90
CA PHE A 143 -1.54 11.40 -10.49
C PHE A 143 -1.88 12.87 -10.32
N TYR A 144 -1.37 13.75 -11.18
CA TYR A 144 -1.74 15.17 -11.18
C TYR A 144 -3.24 15.38 -11.34
N ASN A 145 -3.86 14.72 -12.32
CA ASN A 145 -5.30 14.78 -12.52
C ASN A 145 -6.08 14.27 -11.30
N ASN A 146 -5.62 13.19 -10.66
CA ASN A 146 -6.24 12.72 -9.42
C ASN A 146 -6.04 13.69 -8.25
N ARG A 147 -4.88 14.35 -8.15
CA ARG A 147 -4.63 15.40 -7.15
C ARG A 147 -5.66 16.52 -7.26
N LEU A 148 -6.01 16.93 -8.47
CA LEU A 148 -7.02 17.96 -8.70
C LEU A 148 -8.41 17.51 -8.22
N THR A 149 -8.81 16.26 -8.48
CA THR A 149 -10.12 15.75 -8.04
C THR A 149 -10.19 15.61 -6.52
N VAL A 150 -9.11 15.17 -5.88
CA VAL A 150 -9.01 15.07 -4.40
C VAL A 150 -8.92 16.46 -3.76
N LYS A 151 -8.19 17.39 -4.36
CA LYS A 151 -8.10 18.79 -3.90
C LYS A 151 -9.48 19.47 -3.93
N LYS A 152 -10.27 19.22 -4.97
CA LYS A 152 -11.67 19.68 -5.07
C LYS A 152 -12.55 19.08 -3.97
N LEU A 153 -12.42 17.78 -3.69
CA LEU A 153 -13.16 17.11 -2.60
C LEU A 153 -12.86 17.76 -1.24
N LEU A 154 -11.58 18.02 -0.98
CA LEU A 154 -11.13 18.52 0.32
C LEU A 154 -11.23 20.05 0.46
N LYS A 155 -11.74 20.77 -0.55
CA LYS A 155 -11.84 22.24 -0.57
C LYS A 155 -10.50 22.90 -0.22
N ASP A 156 -9.44 22.50 -0.92
CA ASP A 156 -8.07 22.99 -0.77
C ASP A 156 -7.38 22.69 0.57
N LYS A 157 -8.07 22.05 1.52
CA LYS A 157 -7.48 21.57 2.78
C LYS A 157 -6.78 20.25 2.54
N ASP A 158 -5.66 20.02 3.22
CA ASP A 158 -4.97 18.73 3.17
C ASP A 158 -5.27 17.92 4.43
N LYS A 159 -5.59 16.64 4.25
CA LYS A 159 -5.93 15.71 5.33
C LYS A 159 -4.89 14.59 5.39
N MET A 160 -4.66 14.04 6.59
CA MET A 160 -3.89 12.81 6.74
C MET A 160 -4.69 11.60 6.27
N PHE A 161 -4.01 10.55 5.79
CA PHE A 161 -4.67 9.30 5.39
C PHE A 161 -5.48 8.67 6.53
N VAL A 162 -4.99 8.71 7.76
CA VAL A 162 -5.67 8.18 8.95
C VAL A 162 -6.96 8.93 9.26
N ALA A 163 -6.98 10.25 9.02
CA ALA A 163 -8.15 11.10 9.23
C ALA A 163 -9.17 11.03 8.09
N PHE A 164 -8.88 10.28 7.03
CA PHE A 164 -9.78 10.12 5.88
C PHE A 164 -10.77 8.99 6.16
N THR A 165 -12.04 9.36 6.31
CA THR A 165 -13.10 8.49 6.79
C THR A 165 -13.87 7.83 5.64
N LYS A 166 -14.76 6.88 5.97
CA LYS A 166 -15.71 6.29 5.02
C LYS A 166 -16.56 7.36 4.31
N ALA A 167 -17.02 8.38 5.04
CA ALA A 167 -17.83 9.46 4.48
C ALA A 167 -17.06 10.27 3.41
N ASP A 168 -15.76 10.46 3.57
CA ASP A 168 -14.93 11.15 2.58
C ASP A 168 -14.83 10.34 1.26
N HIS A 169 -14.75 9.00 1.35
CA HIS A 169 -14.78 8.12 0.16
C HIS A 169 -16.13 8.15 -0.55
N GLU A 170 -17.24 8.17 0.19
CA GLU A 170 -18.58 8.31 -0.39
C GLU A 170 -18.75 9.67 -1.06
N ALA A 171 -18.24 10.74 -0.46
CA ALA A 171 -18.24 12.08 -1.04
C ALA A 171 -17.42 12.13 -2.34
N TYR A 172 -16.27 11.45 -2.39
CA TYR A 172 -15.48 11.31 -3.62
C TYR A 172 -16.27 10.60 -4.72
N ALA A 173 -16.95 9.49 -4.39
CA ALA A 173 -17.78 8.75 -5.34
C ALA A 173 -18.93 9.60 -5.88
N LYS A 174 -19.61 10.36 -5.01
CA LYS A 174 -20.66 11.32 -5.40
C LYS A 174 -20.12 12.41 -6.34
N GLN A 175 -18.92 12.94 -6.07
CA GLN A 175 -18.31 13.97 -6.92
C GLN A 175 -18.07 13.49 -8.36
N ILE A 176 -17.63 12.24 -8.54
CA ILE A 176 -17.31 11.71 -9.87
C ILE A 176 -18.53 11.13 -10.60
N ALA A 177 -19.63 10.84 -9.89
CA ALA A 177 -20.84 10.21 -10.45
C ALA A 177 -21.45 10.97 -11.63
N GLY A 178 -21.27 12.30 -11.71
CA GLY A 178 -21.74 13.12 -12.83
C GLY A 178 -20.90 13.03 -14.12
N THR A 179 -19.81 12.26 -14.12
CA THR A 179 -18.93 12.12 -15.29
C THR A 179 -19.23 10.85 -16.09
N SER A 180 -18.70 10.73 -17.31
CA SER A 180 -18.86 9.51 -18.10
C SER A 180 -18.28 8.28 -17.39
N GLU A 181 -18.85 7.09 -17.60
CA GLU A 181 -18.38 5.85 -16.96
C GLU A 181 -16.88 5.63 -17.18
N SER A 182 -16.37 5.91 -18.39
CA SER A 182 -14.93 5.76 -18.70
C SER A 182 -14.07 6.72 -17.88
N THR A 183 -14.54 7.95 -17.65
CA THR A 183 -13.90 8.93 -16.77
C THR A 183 -13.92 8.46 -15.32
N GLN A 184 -15.07 8.01 -14.81
CA GLN A 184 -15.19 7.46 -13.45
C GLN A 184 -14.22 6.31 -13.23
N SER A 185 -14.16 5.39 -14.20
CA SER A 185 -13.24 4.25 -14.20
C SER A 185 -11.77 4.66 -14.18
N HIS A 186 -11.39 5.65 -14.99
CA HIS A 186 -10.04 6.18 -14.99
C HIS A 186 -9.68 6.79 -13.62
N TYR A 187 -10.53 7.66 -13.08
CA TYR A 187 -10.32 8.29 -11.78
C TYR A 187 -10.26 7.28 -10.63
N LEU A 188 -11.15 6.30 -10.60
CA LEU A 188 -11.17 5.28 -9.54
C LEU A 188 -9.95 4.36 -9.59
N ARG A 189 -9.40 4.02 -10.77
CA ARG A 189 -8.15 3.24 -10.84
C ARG A 189 -7.00 3.96 -10.17
N THR A 190 -6.79 5.23 -10.50
CA THR A 190 -5.71 6.04 -9.92
C THR A 190 -5.94 6.27 -8.43
N TYR A 191 -7.19 6.56 -8.05
CA TYR A 191 -7.57 6.70 -6.65
C TYR A 191 -7.25 5.43 -5.85
N TYR A 192 -7.64 4.25 -6.32
CA TYR A 192 -7.30 2.99 -5.65
C TYR A 192 -5.79 2.76 -5.62
N ARG A 193 -5.07 3.12 -6.68
CA ARG A 193 -3.61 3.00 -6.72
C ARG A 193 -2.93 3.82 -5.62
N ILE A 194 -3.34 5.07 -5.40
CA ILE A 194 -2.78 5.94 -4.36
C ILE A 194 -2.95 5.31 -2.98
N TRP A 195 -4.14 4.78 -2.67
CA TRP A 195 -4.38 4.15 -1.35
C TRP A 195 -3.64 2.83 -1.20
N ASN A 196 -3.51 2.03 -2.27
CA ASN A 196 -2.67 0.83 -2.22
C ASN A 196 -1.19 1.16 -1.97
N LEU A 197 -0.67 2.23 -2.58
CA LEU A 197 0.70 2.69 -2.33
C LEU A 197 0.85 3.23 -0.90
N ALA A 198 -0.10 4.03 -0.41
CA ALA A 198 -0.10 4.55 0.95
C ALA A 198 -0.16 3.42 2.00
N ILE A 199 -0.94 2.36 1.77
CA ILE A 199 -0.97 1.17 2.64
C ILE A 199 0.37 0.44 2.60
N LYS A 200 0.96 0.26 1.41
CA LYS A 200 2.29 -0.35 1.26
C LYS A 200 3.37 0.43 2.02
N ASP A 201 3.23 1.76 2.05
CA ASP A 201 4.14 2.68 2.73
C ASP A 201 3.83 2.86 4.24
N GLY A 202 2.82 2.16 4.78
CA GLY A 202 2.43 2.24 6.19
C GLY A 202 1.69 3.52 6.59
N LEU A 203 1.27 4.35 5.62
CA LEU A 203 0.58 5.62 5.85
C LEU A 203 -0.94 5.47 6.06
N ALA A 204 -1.51 4.35 5.60
CA ALA A 204 -2.93 4.04 5.69
C ALA A 204 -3.15 2.58 6.11
N MET A 205 -4.21 2.31 6.86
CA MET A 205 -4.62 0.94 7.18
C MET A 205 -5.49 0.35 6.07
N GLN A 206 -5.55 -0.99 5.99
CA GLN A 206 -6.39 -1.66 4.98
C GLN A 206 -7.88 -1.35 5.13
N ASP A 207 -8.32 -1.05 6.35
CA ASP A 207 -9.73 -0.75 6.64
C ASP A 207 -10.17 0.60 6.03
N HIS A 208 -9.24 1.54 5.87
CA HIS A 208 -9.48 2.85 5.26
C HIS A 208 -9.42 2.82 3.72
N HIS A 209 -9.30 1.63 3.11
CA HIS A 209 -9.19 1.51 1.67
C HIS A 209 -10.55 1.78 0.95
N PRO A 210 -10.57 2.51 -0.19
CA PRO A 210 -11.78 2.83 -0.93
C PRO A 210 -12.65 1.62 -1.32
N LYS A 211 -12.03 0.45 -1.54
CA LYS A 211 -12.70 -0.83 -1.88
C LYS A 211 -13.81 -1.22 -0.90
N ASN A 212 -13.71 -0.81 0.37
CA ASN A 212 -14.67 -1.17 1.41
C ASN A 212 -15.96 -0.35 1.30
N VAL A 213 -15.98 0.67 0.43
CA VAL A 213 -17.04 1.67 0.32
C VAL A 213 -17.56 1.77 -1.12
N ILE A 214 -16.64 1.87 -2.09
CA ILE A 214 -16.95 2.10 -3.49
C ILE A 214 -16.94 0.76 -4.25
N ASN A 215 -18.05 0.44 -4.93
CA ASN A 215 -18.14 -0.75 -5.77
C ASN A 215 -17.45 -0.51 -7.14
N PHE A 216 -16.15 -0.74 -7.20
CA PHE A 216 -15.36 -0.54 -8.42
C PHE A 216 -15.66 -1.56 -9.54
N LYS A 217 -16.33 -2.68 -9.24
CA LYS A 217 -16.57 -3.75 -10.22
C LYS A 217 -17.40 -3.28 -11.42
N ALA A 218 -18.35 -2.37 -11.20
CA ALA A 218 -19.18 -1.76 -12.23
C ALA A 218 -18.34 -1.02 -13.29
N TYR A 219 -17.21 -0.44 -12.90
CA TYR A 219 -16.38 0.41 -13.75
C TYR A 219 -15.19 -0.33 -14.36
N LYS A 220 -15.02 -1.63 -14.10
CA LYS A 220 -13.82 -2.39 -14.53
C LYS A 220 -13.85 -2.74 -16.02
N ARG A 221 -15.04 -2.95 -16.60
CA ARG A 221 -15.25 -3.43 -17.98
C ARG A 221 -16.19 -2.51 -18.75
N ILE A 222 -15.78 -1.27 -18.96
CA ILE A 222 -16.58 -0.32 -19.75
C ILE A 222 -16.28 -0.56 -21.23
N ARG A 223 -17.35 -0.81 -22.00
CA ARG A 223 -17.25 -0.95 -23.44
C ARG A 223 -17.22 0.45 -24.06
N THR A 224 -16.04 0.87 -24.52
CA THR A 224 -15.92 2.13 -25.25
C THR A 224 -16.63 2.04 -26.60
N LYS A 225 -17.27 3.13 -27.02
CA LYS A 225 -17.83 3.24 -28.38
C LYS A 225 -16.70 3.09 -29.41
N LYS A 226 -16.94 2.31 -30.46
CA LYS A 226 -16.01 2.14 -31.59
C LYS A 226 -15.76 3.50 -32.22
N ARG A 227 -14.48 3.91 -32.30
CA ARG A 227 -14.05 5.18 -32.93
C ARG A 227 -13.51 5.00 -34.34
N SER A 228 -13.26 3.76 -34.77
CA SER A 228 -12.83 3.49 -36.14
C SER A 228 -13.98 3.67 -37.12
N ILE A 229 -13.66 4.32 -38.24
CA ILE A 229 -14.55 4.58 -39.37
C ILE A 229 -14.29 3.48 -40.41
N LYS A 230 -15.33 3.02 -41.12
CA LYS A 230 -15.16 2.05 -42.23
C LYS A 230 -14.55 2.75 -43.45
N SER A 231 -13.81 2.02 -44.29
CA SER A 231 -13.17 2.58 -45.51
C SER A 231 -14.14 3.32 -46.42
N ASP A 232 -15.34 2.76 -46.65
CA ASP A 232 -16.37 3.42 -47.50
C ASP A 232 -16.76 4.82 -46.97
N PHE A 233 -16.93 4.97 -45.64
CA PHE A 233 -17.19 6.29 -45.07
C PHE A 233 -16.01 7.25 -45.22
N TRP A 234 -14.77 6.74 -45.17
CA TRP A 234 -13.57 7.53 -45.42
C TRP A 234 -13.53 8.04 -46.86
N GLU A 235 -13.78 7.17 -47.84
CA GLU A 235 -13.83 7.54 -49.26
C GLU A 235 -14.93 8.57 -49.56
N ARG A 236 -16.11 8.42 -48.94
CA ARG A 236 -17.20 9.40 -49.04
C ARG A 236 -16.77 10.76 -48.48
N ILE A 237 -16.08 10.78 -47.33
CA ILE A 237 -15.56 12.01 -46.74
C ILE A 237 -14.56 12.66 -47.70
N MET A 238 -13.64 11.91 -48.30
CA MET A 238 -12.66 12.44 -49.25
C MET A 238 -13.32 13.05 -50.50
N LYS A 239 -14.40 12.45 -51.00
CA LYS A 239 -15.14 12.89 -52.20
C LYS A 239 -16.11 14.05 -51.95
N LEU A 240 -16.34 14.49 -50.71
CA LEU A 240 -17.22 15.61 -50.39
C LEU A 240 -16.76 16.90 -51.08
N ARG A 241 -17.65 17.53 -51.87
CA ARG A 241 -17.45 18.86 -52.43
C ARG A 241 -18.12 19.89 -51.53
N LEU A 242 -17.31 20.58 -50.73
CA LEU A 242 -17.77 21.58 -49.78
C LEU A 242 -17.63 23.00 -50.37
N ALA A 243 -18.56 23.89 -50.01
CA ALA A 243 -18.51 25.28 -50.45
C ALA A 243 -17.23 25.98 -49.94
N LYS A 244 -16.52 26.63 -50.87
CA LYS A 244 -15.27 27.36 -50.58
C LYS A 244 -15.51 28.42 -49.51
N GLY A 245 -14.56 28.57 -48.59
CA GLY A 245 -14.61 29.57 -47.51
C GLY A 245 -15.28 29.10 -46.21
N THR A 246 -15.97 27.96 -46.20
CA THR A 246 -16.58 27.40 -44.99
C THR A 246 -15.54 26.75 -44.05
N ARG A 247 -15.84 26.67 -42.74
CA ARG A 247 -15.01 25.94 -41.77
C ARG A 247 -14.82 24.49 -42.17
N MET A 248 -15.88 23.83 -42.63
CA MET A 248 -15.82 22.42 -43.07
C MET A 248 -14.92 22.24 -44.28
N TYR A 249 -14.94 23.17 -45.25
CA TYR A 249 -14.01 23.15 -46.39
C TYR A 249 -12.55 23.23 -45.94
N ARG A 250 -12.22 24.10 -44.97
CA ARG A 250 -10.85 24.21 -44.43
C ARG A 250 -10.42 22.93 -43.69
N SER A 251 -11.30 22.35 -42.87
CA SER A 251 -11.03 21.08 -42.18
C SER A 251 -10.83 19.91 -43.16
N HIS A 252 -11.63 19.87 -44.24
CA HIS A 252 -11.51 18.86 -45.29
C HIS A 252 -10.19 18.99 -46.05
N LEU A 253 -9.77 20.23 -46.35
CA LEU A 253 -8.50 20.51 -47.02
C LEU A 253 -7.28 20.10 -46.18
N LEU A 254 -7.33 20.28 -44.86
CA LEU A 254 -6.31 19.79 -43.93
C LEU A 254 -6.16 18.26 -43.98
N MET A 255 -7.28 17.53 -44.06
CA MET A 255 -7.23 16.07 -44.17
C MET A 255 -6.55 15.61 -45.46
N HIS A 256 -6.84 16.27 -46.59
CA HIS A 256 -6.16 16.01 -47.87
C HIS A 256 -4.66 16.36 -47.83
N SER A 257 -4.28 17.41 -47.10
CA SER A 257 -2.87 17.84 -47.00
C SER A 257 -2.00 16.91 -46.15
N CYS A 258 -2.56 16.26 -45.13
CA CYS A 258 -1.83 15.28 -44.31
C CYS A 258 -1.48 14.01 -45.09
N THR A 259 -2.31 13.61 -46.07
CA THR A 259 -2.05 12.43 -46.91
C THR A 259 -0.97 12.63 -47.97
N ILE A 260 -0.56 13.87 -48.27
CA ILE A 260 0.41 14.16 -49.35
C ILE A 260 1.86 14.19 -48.84
N ARG A 261 2.10 14.13 -47.52
CA ARG A 261 3.45 14.14 -46.92
C ARG A 261 4.13 12.77 -46.80
N GLU A 262 3.55 11.71 -47.36
CA GLU A 262 4.13 10.35 -47.36
C GLU A 262 4.58 9.88 -48.76
N VAL A 263 5.06 10.79 -49.60
CA VAL A 263 5.80 10.46 -50.84
C VAL A 263 7.13 11.19 -50.84
#